data_AF-A0A939AHP4-F1
#
_entry.id   AF-A0A939AHP4-F1
#
_cell.length_a   1.000
_cell.length_b   1.000
_cell.length_c   1.000
_cell.angle_alpha   90.00
_cell.angle_beta   90.00
_cell.angle_gamma   90.00
#
_symmetry.space_group_name_H-M   'P 1'
#
loop_
_entity.id
_entity.type
_entity.pdbx_description
1 polymer ?
#
loop_
_entity_poly.entity_id
_entity_poly.type
_entity_poly.pdbx_seq_one_letter_code
_entity_poly.pdbx_strand_id
1 'polypeptide(L)'
;MERPDAAWLADELDRATAQVSRFAAMIPESRMRVPPPSRGSEAPLGTWSAHQLISHLLDWESRDVVRALGRLVGESDAPAAPRTPYDPEPAVPDLLAELAGVRREEARLVRLAGTARLENATRSDGRSFLWLLAHVVQHNWEHANTIGQIALLWDHHEERLSR
;
A
#
# COMPACT_ATOMS: atom_id res chain seq x y z
N MET A 1 21.61 -1.98 -18.61
CA MET A 1 20.65 -1.77 -17.51
C MET A 1 20.53 -3.13 -16.82
N GLU A 2 20.97 -3.23 -15.56
CA GLU A 2 20.88 -4.48 -14.80
C GLU A 2 19.42 -4.82 -14.52
N ARG A 3 19.11 -6.13 -14.45
CA ARG A 3 17.78 -6.58 -14.05
C ARG A 3 17.58 -6.30 -12.57
N PRO A 4 16.39 -5.87 -12.13
CA PRO A 4 16.12 -5.69 -10.71
C PRO A 4 16.23 -7.03 -9.97
N ASP A 5 16.98 -7.03 -8.86
CA ASP A 5 17.12 -8.19 -7.99
C ASP A 5 16.22 -8.07 -6.74
N ALA A 6 16.23 -9.09 -5.88
CA ALA A 6 15.45 -9.10 -4.65
C ALA A 6 15.80 -7.94 -3.69
N ALA A 7 17.05 -7.46 -3.68
CA ALA A 7 17.45 -6.33 -2.85
C ALA A 7 16.84 -5.03 -3.37
N TRP A 8 16.91 -4.81 -4.68
CA TRP A 8 16.27 -3.66 -5.32
C TRP A 8 14.76 -3.64 -5.07
N LEU A 9 14.07 -4.78 -5.21
CA LEU A 9 12.63 -4.89 -4.95
C LEU A 9 12.29 -4.54 -3.50
N ALA A 10 13.07 -5.05 -2.54
CA ALA A 10 12.88 -4.73 -1.13
C ALA A 10 13.06 -3.23 -0.85
N ASP A 11 14.08 -2.61 -1.46
CA ASP A 11 14.33 -1.17 -1.29
C ASP A 11 13.21 -0.30 -1.92
N GLU A 12 12.59 -0.75 -3.02
CA GLU A 12 11.43 -0.05 -3.61
C GLU A 12 10.19 -0.11 -2.73
N LEU A 13 9.94 -1.23 -2.03
CA LEU A 13 8.85 -1.32 -1.06
C LEU A 13 9.03 -0.30 0.08
N ASP A 14 10.26 -0.14 0.58
CA ASP A 14 10.59 0.87 1.58
C ASP A 14 10.38 2.29 1.05
N ARG A 15 10.84 2.58 -0.18
CA ARG A 15 10.67 3.90 -0.81
C ARG A 15 9.20 4.29 -0.98
N ALA A 16 8.36 3.37 -1.44
CA ALA A 16 6.94 3.64 -1.61
C ALA A 16 6.23 3.92 -0.26
N THR A 17 6.70 3.30 0.83
CA THR A 17 6.22 3.57 2.21
C THR A 17 6.50 4.95 2.70
N ALA A 18 7.72 5.41 2.45
CA ALA A 18 8.13 6.76 2.83
C ALA A 18 7.24 7.79 2.13
N GLN A 19 6.83 7.54 0.89
CA GLN A 19 5.92 8.42 0.15
C GLN A 19 4.51 8.48 0.77
N VAL A 20 3.90 7.33 1.03
CA VAL A 20 2.58 7.27 1.70
C VAL A 20 2.60 8.06 3.01
N SER A 21 3.61 7.80 3.85
CA SER A 21 3.75 8.46 5.15
C SER A 21 3.96 9.97 5.02
N ARG A 22 4.78 10.39 4.05
CA ARG A 22 5.07 11.81 3.80
C ARG A 22 3.83 12.57 3.36
N PHE A 23 3.05 12.04 2.43
CA PHE A 23 1.83 12.72 1.98
C PHE A 23 0.74 12.69 3.04
N ALA A 24 0.58 11.57 3.76
CA ALA A 24 -0.36 11.50 4.87
C ALA A 24 -0.06 12.58 5.92
N ALA A 25 1.20 12.79 6.30
CA ALA A 25 1.58 13.82 7.27
C ALA A 25 1.25 15.27 6.86
N MET A 26 0.94 15.52 5.58
CA MET A 26 0.53 16.83 5.06
C MET A 26 -0.99 17.06 5.14
N ILE A 27 -1.78 16.01 5.33
CA ILE A 27 -3.24 16.08 5.36
C ILE A 27 -3.68 16.48 6.78
N PRO A 28 -4.50 17.54 6.95
CA PRO A 28 -5.07 17.86 8.25
C PRO A 28 -5.88 16.69 8.81
N GLU A 29 -5.79 16.44 10.11
CA GLU A 29 -6.51 15.33 10.77
C GLU A 29 -8.02 15.35 10.49
N SER A 30 -8.61 16.53 10.37
CA SER A 30 -10.03 16.72 10.03
C SER A 30 -10.42 16.19 8.64
N ARG A 31 -9.46 16.02 7.71
CA ARG A 31 -9.67 15.53 6.35
C ARG A 31 -9.27 14.06 6.16
N MET A 32 -8.52 13.49 7.11
CA MET A 32 -7.98 12.13 6.98
C MET A 32 -9.05 11.04 6.72
N ARG A 33 -10.22 11.19 7.34
CA ARG A 33 -11.33 10.22 7.27
C ARG A 33 -12.46 10.65 6.35
N VAL A 34 -12.34 11.82 5.74
CA VAL A 34 -13.39 12.37 4.87
C VAL A 34 -13.00 12.10 3.42
N PRO A 35 -13.88 11.49 2.60
CA PRO A 35 -13.65 11.39 1.17
C PRO A 35 -13.43 12.78 0.56
N PRO A 36 -12.57 12.91 -0.45
CA PRO A 36 -12.35 14.20 -1.09
C PRO A 36 -13.63 14.74 -1.74
N PRO A 37 -13.73 16.08 -1.88
CA PRO A 37 -14.89 16.73 -2.46
C PRO A 37 -15.17 16.23 -3.88
N SER A 38 -16.44 15.93 -4.15
CA SER A 38 -16.92 15.46 -5.46
C SER A 38 -18.27 16.09 -5.77
N ARG A 39 -18.59 16.30 -7.06
CA ARG A 39 -19.90 16.81 -7.51
C ARG A 39 -20.46 15.94 -8.62
N GLY A 40 -21.64 15.35 -8.41
CA GLY A 40 -22.23 14.41 -9.37
C GLY A 40 -21.31 13.20 -9.59
N SER A 41 -20.91 12.95 -10.83
CA SER A 41 -19.94 11.90 -11.18
C SER A 41 -18.48 12.36 -11.17
N GLU A 42 -18.20 13.62 -10.84
CA GLU A 42 -16.86 14.18 -10.87
C GLU A 42 -16.12 13.93 -9.54
N ALA A 43 -15.13 13.03 -9.57
CA ALA A 43 -14.29 12.65 -8.43
C ALA A 43 -12.80 12.69 -8.82
N PRO A 44 -12.22 13.90 -9.03
CA PRO A 44 -10.89 14.04 -9.62
C PRO A 44 -9.76 13.57 -8.69
N LEU A 45 -10.03 13.52 -7.38
CA LEU A 45 -9.14 13.02 -6.33
C LEU A 45 -9.46 11.58 -5.91
N GLY A 46 -10.35 10.91 -6.65
CA GLY A 46 -10.93 9.63 -6.24
C GLY A 46 -12.09 9.81 -5.26
N THR A 47 -12.57 8.68 -4.74
CA THR A 47 -13.76 8.63 -3.84
C THR A 47 -13.42 8.12 -2.45
N TRP A 48 -12.16 7.79 -2.19
CA TRP A 48 -11.70 7.25 -0.92
C TRP A 48 -10.93 8.30 -0.14
N SER A 49 -11.10 8.30 1.18
CA SER A 49 -10.28 9.11 2.08
C SER A 49 -8.85 8.55 2.19
N ALA A 50 -7.92 9.37 2.69
CA ALA A 50 -6.55 8.92 2.94
C ALA A 50 -6.50 7.74 3.93
N HIS A 51 -7.34 7.79 4.97
CA HIS A 51 -7.49 6.68 5.92
C HIS A 51 -7.94 5.38 5.24
N GLN A 52 -8.91 5.44 4.33
CA GLN A 52 -9.39 4.26 3.59
C GLN A 52 -8.30 3.69 2.67
N LEU A 53 -7.54 4.55 1.98
CA LEU A 53 -6.43 4.14 1.12
C LEU A 53 -5.33 3.43 1.92
N ILE A 54 -4.92 3.99 3.07
CA ILE A 54 -3.90 3.38 3.95
C ILE A 54 -4.41 2.07 4.55
N SER A 55 -5.65 2.04 5.02
CA SER A 55 -6.27 0.83 5.58
C SER A 55 -6.35 -0.28 4.54
N HIS A 56 -6.69 0.05 3.29
CA HIS A 56 -6.74 -0.89 2.19
C HIS A 56 -5.37 -1.49 1.87
N LEU A 57 -4.33 -0.65 1.78
CA LEU A 57 -2.95 -1.13 1.60
C LEU A 57 -2.56 -2.11 2.70
N LEU A 58 -2.79 -1.72 3.96
CA LEU A 58 -2.47 -2.56 5.11
C LEU A 58 -3.22 -3.89 5.10
N ASP A 59 -4.51 -3.89 4.79
CA ASP A 59 -5.31 -5.11 4.74
C ASP A 59 -4.81 -6.07 3.66
N TRP A 60 -4.59 -5.55 2.45
CA TRP A 60 -4.14 -6.35 1.31
C TRP A 60 -2.72 -6.90 1.53
N GLU A 61 -1.77 -6.07 1.93
CA GLU A 61 -0.37 -6.49 2.14
C GLU A 61 -0.26 -7.52 3.27
N SER A 62 -0.91 -7.27 4.40
CA SER A 62 -0.85 -8.19 5.56
C SER A 62 -1.52 -9.55 5.29
N ARG A 63 -2.61 -9.57 4.51
CA ARG A 63 -3.40 -10.79 4.27
C ARG A 63 -2.95 -11.60 3.08
N ASP A 64 -2.60 -10.93 1.98
CA ASP A 64 -2.39 -11.59 0.70
C ASP A 64 -0.91 -11.65 0.33
N VAL A 65 -0.16 -10.56 0.55
CA VAL A 65 1.24 -10.45 0.12
C VAL A 65 2.15 -11.17 1.10
N VAL A 66 2.15 -10.79 2.38
CA VAL A 66 2.97 -11.42 3.43
C VAL A 66 2.69 -12.91 3.51
N ARG A 67 1.42 -13.33 3.49
CA ARG A 67 1.09 -14.77 3.51
C ARG A 67 1.59 -15.51 2.29
N ALA A 68 1.48 -14.93 1.09
CA ALA A 68 2.01 -15.57 -0.10
C ALA A 68 3.53 -15.71 -0.05
N LEU A 69 4.25 -14.68 0.38
CA LEU A 69 5.69 -14.69 0.54
C LEU A 69 6.14 -15.66 1.65
N GLY A 70 5.42 -15.72 2.77
CA GLY A 70 5.64 -16.68 3.86
C GLY A 70 5.54 -18.12 3.37
N ARG A 71 4.47 -18.45 2.65
CA ARG A 71 4.32 -19.78 2.01
C ARG A 71 5.44 -20.08 1.01
N LEU A 72 5.92 -19.07 0.27
CA LEU A 72 7.03 -19.26 -0.65
C LEU A 72 8.30 -19.72 0.07
N VAL A 73 8.60 -19.16 1.24
CA VAL A 73 9.81 -19.49 2.02
C VAL A 73 9.59 -20.65 3.01
N GLY A 74 8.41 -21.24 3.04
CA GLY A 74 8.08 -22.38 3.90
C GLY A 74 7.79 -21.98 5.35
N GLU A 75 7.52 -20.70 5.63
CA GLU A 75 7.03 -20.27 6.92
C GLU A 75 5.53 -20.57 7.05
N SER A 76 5.11 -20.99 8.25
CA SER A 76 3.71 -21.30 8.54
C SER A 76 2.85 -20.05 8.37
N ASP A 77 1.63 -20.20 7.86
CA ASP A 77 0.65 -19.12 7.82
C ASP A 77 0.35 -18.67 9.25
N ALA A 78 1.04 -17.62 9.73
CA ALA A 78 0.56 -16.90 10.90
C ALA A 78 -0.82 -16.34 10.53
N PRO A 79 -1.89 -16.64 11.29
CA PRO A 79 -3.18 -16.06 10.99
C PRO A 79 -3.07 -14.55 11.17
N ALA A 80 -2.99 -13.81 10.06
CA ALA A 80 -3.20 -12.36 10.12
C ALA A 80 -4.53 -12.13 10.85
N ALA A 81 -4.49 -11.36 11.94
CA ALA A 81 -5.68 -11.08 12.72
C ALA A 81 -6.76 -10.53 11.77
N PRO A 82 -8.00 -11.03 11.86
CA PRO A 82 -9.06 -10.51 11.02
C PRO A 82 -9.28 -9.03 11.35
N ARG A 83 -8.81 -8.12 10.50
CA ARG A 83 -9.26 -6.73 10.49
C ARG A 83 -10.62 -6.62 9.81
N THR A 84 -11.51 -5.82 10.39
CA THR A 84 -12.68 -5.37 9.64
C THR A 84 -12.19 -4.45 8.51
N PRO A 85 -12.49 -4.73 7.23
CA PRO A 85 -12.13 -3.82 6.16
C PRO A 85 -12.72 -2.44 6.43
N TYR A 86 -11.89 -1.40 6.34
CA TYR A 86 -12.28 0.00 6.58
C TYR A 86 -12.77 0.31 8.00
N ASP A 87 -12.28 -0.43 9.00
CA ASP A 87 -12.45 -0.04 10.41
C ASP A 87 -11.96 1.41 10.62
N PRO A 88 -12.84 2.36 10.96
CA PRO A 88 -12.46 3.76 11.11
C PRO A 88 -11.76 4.05 12.45
N GLU A 89 -11.76 3.10 13.40
CA GLU A 89 -11.24 3.31 14.75
C GLU A 89 -9.74 3.61 14.80
N PRO A 90 -8.85 2.88 14.10
CA PRO A 90 -7.41 3.12 14.21
C PRO A 90 -7.03 4.52 13.72
N ALA A 91 -6.13 5.18 14.45
CA ALA A 91 -5.57 6.45 14.01
C ALA A 91 -4.62 6.24 12.82
N VAL A 92 -4.54 7.23 11.93
CA VAL A 92 -3.66 7.15 10.75
C VAL A 92 -2.19 6.90 11.13
N PRO A 93 -1.62 7.52 12.19
CA PRO A 93 -0.26 7.19 12.63
C PRO A 93 -0.07 5.71 13.00
N ASP A 94 -1.06 5.10 13.65
CA ASP A 94 -1.01 3.68 14.02
C ASP A 94 -1.05 2.79 12.77
N LEU A 95 -1.95 3.09 11.83
CA LEU A 95 -2.03 2.39 10.55
C LEU A 95 -0.72 2.47 9.76
N LEU A 96 -0.09 3.64 9.72
CA LEU A 96 1.20 3.83 9.06
C LEU A 96 2.33 3.05 9.75
N ALA A 97 2.34 3.01 11.09
CA ALA A 97 3.31 2.23 11.86
C ALA A 97 3.15 0.73 11.61
N GLU A 98 1.91 0.24 11.56
CA GLU A 98 1.59 -1.15 11.23
C GLU A 98 1.97 -1.50 9.80
N LEU A 99 1.65 -0.64 8.82
CA LEU A 99 2.03 -0.81 7.43
C LEU A 99 3.55 -0.86 7.25
N ALA A 100 4.28 0.00 7.96
CA ALA A 100 5.74 -0.07 7.99
C ALA A 100 6.25 -1.39 8.59
N GLY A 101 5.53 -1.97 9.57
CA GLY A 101 5.82 -3.30 10.11
C GLY A 101 5.62 -4.41 9.09
N VAL A 102 4.49 -4.41 8.38
CA VAL A 102 4.16 -5.35 7.31
C VAL A 102 5.23 -5.33 6.21
N ARG A 103 5.69 -4.15 5.79
CA ARG A 103 6.68 -4.05 4.71
C ARG A 103 8.08 -4.46 5.11
N ARG A 104 8.48 -4.21 6.36
CA ARG A 104 9.73 -4.80 6.89
C ARG A 104 9.69 -6.32 6.82
N GLU A 105 8.52 -6.91 7.10
CA GLU A 105 8.32 -8.35 6.99
C GLU A 105 8.33 -8.83 5.52
N GLU A 106 7.66 -8.13 4.62
CA GLU A 106 7.75 -8.41 3.17
C GLU A 106 9.20 -8.36 2.67
N ALA A 107 9.94 -7.31 3.01
CA ALA A 107 11.35 -7.16 2.63
C ALA A 107 12.21 -8.31 3.18
N ARG A 108 11.98 -8.74 4.42
CA ARG A 108 12.64 -9.91 5.02
C ARG A 108 12.35 -11.17 4.20
N LEU A 109 11.08 -11.44 3.89
CA LEU A 109 10.65 -12.62 3.14
C LEU A 109 11.18 -12.63 1.70
N VAL A 110 11.18 -11.48 1.02
CA VAL A 110 11.77 -11.29 -0.32
C VAL A 110 13.25 -11.63 -0.31
N ARG A 111 14.00 -11.15 0.68
CA ARG A 111 15.43 -11.44 0.83
C ARG A 111 15.68 -12.93 1.13
N LEU A 112 14.84 -13.56 1.97
CA LEU A 112 14.95 -14.99 2.27
C LEU A 112 14.64 -15.88 1.06
N ALA A 113 13.65 -15.51 0.25
CA ALA A 113 13.33 -16.25 -0.97
C ALA A 113 14.50 -16.20 -1.97
N GLY A 114 15.11 -15.03 -2.12
CA GLY A 114 16.15 -14.76 -3.11
C GLY A 114 15.61 -14.67 -4.54
N THR A 115 16.33 -13.95 -5.41
CA THR A 115 15.90 -13.60 -6.77
C THR A 115 15.46 -14.83 -7.59
N ALA A 116 16.28 -15.89 -7.59
CA ALA A 116 16.00 -17.08 -8.40
C ALA A 116 14.67 -17.75 -8.02
N ARG A 117 14.30 -17.77 -6.73
CA ARG A 117 13.04 -18.39 -6.30
C ARG A 117 11.85 -17.50 -6.65
N LEU A 118 11.99 -16.18 -6.50
CA LEU A 118 10.95 -15.21 -6.87
C LEU A 118 10.63 -15.24 -8.37
N GLU A 119 11.64 -15.47 -9.22
CA GLU A 119 11.48 -15.59 -10.67
C GLU A 119 10.81 -16.90 -11.10
N ASN A 120 11.20 -18.03 -10.48
CA ASN A 120 10.80 -19.36 -10.95
C ASN A 120 9.55 -19.91 -10.27
N ALA A 121 9.20 -19.41 -9.08
CA ALA A 121 8.02 -19.87 -8.36
C ALA A 121 6.75 -19.14 -8.84
N THR A 122 5.66 -19.90 -8.88
CA THR A 122 4.35 -19.42 -9.31
C THR A 122 3.35 -19.61 -8.19
N ARG A 123 2.46 -18.63 -8.03
CA ARG A 123 1.30 -18.69 -7.14
C ARG A 123 0.22 -19.61 -7.73
N SER A 124 -0.77 -19.94 -6.92
CA SER A 124 -1.91 -20.78 -7.34
C SER A 124 -2.74 -20.20 -8.48
N ASP A 125 -2.66 -18.89 -8.72
CA ASP A 125 -3.35 -18.18 -9.80
C ASP A 125 -2.52 -18.09 -11.10
N GLY A 126 -1.39 -18.81 -11.18
CA GLY A 126 -0.55 -18.87 -12.37
C GLY A 126 0.41 -17.69 -12.56
N ARG A 127 0.39 -16.69 -11.66
CA ARG A 127 1.30 -15.53 -11.71
C ARG A 127 2.56 -15.77 -10.88
N SER A 128 3.71 -15.27 -11.34
CA SER A 128 4.97 -15.43 -10.61
C SER A 128 5.04 -14.55 -9.35
N PHE A 129 5.94 -14.88 -8.43
CA PHE A 129 6.19 -14.02 -7.28
C PHE A 129 6.88 -12.71 -7.67
N LEU A 130 7.69 -12.70 -8.72
CA LEU A 130 8.21 -11.46 -9.28
C LEU A 130 7.09 -10.54 -9.80
N TRP A 131 6.06 -11.10 -10.46
CA TRP A 131 4.88 -10.35 -10.88
C TRP A 131 4.14 -9.75 -9.67
N LEU A 132 3.97 -10.54 -8.60
CA LEU A 132 3.34 -10.07 -7.37
C LEU A 132 4.10 -8.85 -6.82
N LEU A 133 5.42 -8.93 -6.68
CA LEU A 133 6.22 -7.84 -6.13
C LEU A 133 6.18 -6.58 -7.00
N ALA A 134 6.24 -6.73 -8.33
CA ALA A 134 6.05 -5.61 -9.25
C ALA A 134 4.67 -4.97 -9.06
N HIS A 135 3.63 -5.78 -8.88
CA HIS A 135 2.28 -5.30 -8.61
C HIS A 135 2.18 -4.59 -7.25
N VAL A 136 2.83 -5.09 -6.20
CA VAL A 136 2.89 -4.42 -4.89
C VAL A 136 3.55 -3.05 -5.01
N VAL A 137 4.68 -2.95 -5.70
CA VAL A 137 5.36 -1.67 -5.94
C VAL A 137 4.44 -0.70 -6.70
N GLN A 138 3.86 -1.14 -7.83
CA GLN A 138 2.93 -0.31 -8.62
C GLN A 138 1.74 0.16 -7.77
N HIS A 139 1.06 -0.77 -7.10
CA HIS A 139 -0.13 -0.49 -6.30
C HIS A 139 0.17 0.53 -5.20
N ASN A 140 1.35 0.42 -4.58
CA ASN A 140 1.80 1.39 -3.60
C ASN A 140 2.02 2.79 -4.17
N TRP A 141 2.63 2.89 -5.35
CA TRP A 141 2.79 4.17 -6.04
C TRP A 141 1.44 4.79 -6.40
N GLU A 142 0.48 4.00 -6.88
CA GLU A 142 -0.87 4.48 -7.21
C GLU A 142 -1.59 5.06 -5.99
N HIS A 143 -1.58 4.35 -4.86
CA HIS A 143 -2.19 4.82 -3.61
C HIS A 143 -1.43 6.01 -3.02
N ALA A 144 -0.09 5.99 -3.02
CA ALA A 144 0.72 7.13 -2.59
C ALA A 144 0.43 8.39 -3.42
N ASN A 145 0.31 8.25 -4.73
CA ASN A 145 -0.06 9.35 -5.62
C ASN A 145 -1.45 9.89 -5.32
N THR A 146 -2.42 9.02 -5.04
CA THR A 146 -3.79 9.42 -4.70
C THR A 146 -3.81 10.19 -3.37
N ILE A 147 -3.11 9.70 -2.35
CA ILE A 147 -2.94 10.39 -1.07
C ILE A 147 -2.21 11.73 -1.28
N GLY A 148 -1.21 11.78 -2.15
CA GLY A 148 -0.51 13.01 -2.52
C GLY A 148 -1.42 14.03 -3.19
N GLN A 149 -2.31 13.60 -4.09
CA GLN A 149 -3.30 14.48 -4.70
C GLN A 149 -4.29 15.03 -3.65
N ILE A 150 -4.78 14.18 -2.73
CA ILE A 150 -5.59 14.62 -1.59
C ILE A 150 -4.85 15.67 -0.77
N ALA A 151 -3.57 15.42 -0.44
CA ALA A 151 -2.75 16.31 0.37
C ALA A 151 -2.49 17.68 -0.30
N LEU A 152 -2.29 17.68 -1.62
CA LEU A 152 -1.80 18.86 -2.35
C LEU A 152 -2.92 19.66 -3.02
N LEU A 153 -4.04 19.04 -3.36
CA LEU A 153 -5.02 19.63 -4.28
C LEU A 153 -6.42 19.79 -3.67
N TRP A 154 -6.65 19.37 -2.42
CA TRP A 154 -7.98 19.42 -1.79
C TRP A 154 -8.65 20.79 -1.94
N ASP A 155 -7.99 21.85 -1.48
CA ASP A 155 -8.54 23.21 -1.47
C ASP A 155 -8.84 23.70 -2.90
N HIS A 156 -7.94 23.41 -3.83
CA HIS A 156 -8.13 23.74 -5.23
C HIS A 156 -9.38 23.07 -5.83
N HIS A 157 -9.65 21.82 -5.46
CA HIS A 157 -10.84 21.12 -5.91
C HIS A 157 -12.12 21.63 -5.23
N GLU A 158 -12.10 21.97 -3.94
CA GLU A 158 -13.24 22.63 -3.27
C GLU A 158 -13.63 23.94 -3.94
N GLU A 159 -12.65 24.79 -4.23
CA GLU A 159 -12.87 26.07 -4.91
C GLU A 159 -13.45 25.87 -6.32
N ARG A 160 -12.92 24.91 -7.08
CA ARG A 160 -13.37 24.63 -8.44
C ARG A 160 -14.79 24.10 -8.49
N LEU A 161 -15.17 23.22 -7.56
CA LEU A 161 -16.51 22.61 -7.50
C LEU A 161 -17.60 23.58 -7.02
N SER A 162 -17.19 24.63 -6.30
CA SER A 162 -18.06 25.69 -5.76
C SER A 162 -18.40 26.78 -6.78
N ARG A 163 -17.74 26.79 -7.94
CA ARG A 163 -18.08 27.65 -9.09
C ARG A 163 -19.19 27.02 -9.93
#